data_AF-A0A392NQK1-F1
#
_entry.id   AF-A0A392NQK1-F1
#
_cell.length_a   1.000
_cell.length_b   1.000
_cell.length_c   1.000
_cell.angle_alpha   90.00
_cell.angle_beta   90.00
_cell.angle_gamma   90.00
#
_symmetry.space_group_name_H-M   'P 1'
#
loop_
_entity.id
_entity.type
_entity.pdbx_description
1 polymer ?
#
loop_
_entity_poly.entity_id
_entity_poly.type
_entity_poly.pdbx_seq_one_letter_code
_entity_poly.pdbx_strand_id
1 'polypeptide(L)'
;MSDIWHLADSNWSPQCRIVINSAIIHILYAIWTARNNVRLKEVIWQPPLNHWVKCNTDGASTLTSSACGGIFRNSKAEFLCGFAENT
;
A
#
# COMPACT_ATOMS: atom_id res chain seq x y z
N MET A 1 -29.81 -11.48 1.25
CA MET A 1 -28.60 -10.87 1.85
C MET A 1 -29.14 -9.90 2.91
N SER A 2 -29.11 -10.27 4.19
CA SER A 2 -29.58 -9.37 5.25
C SER A 2 -28.63 -8.18 5.33
N ASP A 3 -29.15 -6.97 5.14
CA ASP A 3 -28.37 -5.74 5.23
C ASP A 3 -27.72 -5.63 6.63
N ILE A 4 -26.46 -5.22 6.70
CA ILE A 4 -25.68 -5.19 7.96
C ILE A 4 -26.31 -4.21 8.96
N TRP A 5 -27.07 -3.24 8.46
CA TRP A 5 -27.82 -2.27 9.25
C TRP A 5 -28.99 -2.89 10.02
N HIS A 6 -29.52 -4.04 9.59
CA HIS A 6 -30.58 -4.74 10.32
C HIS A 6 -30.11 -5.32 11.66
N LEU A 7 -28.81 -5.47 11.90
CA LEU A 7 -28.27 -5.78 13.22
C LEU A 7 -28.59 -4.67 14.23
N ALA A 8 -28.67 -3.42 13.78
CA ALA A 8 -28.98 -2.25 14.59
C ALA A 8 -30.50 -2.04 14.80
N ASP A 9 -31.34 -2.74 14.03
CA ASP A 9 -32.81 -2.67 14.07
C ASP A 9 -33.46 -3.66 15.04
N SER A 10 -32.66 -4.51 15.70
CA SER A 10 -33.19 -5.36 16.75
C SER A 10 -33.67 -4.50 17.94
N ASN A 11 -34.63 -4.99 18.74
CA ASN A 11 -35.31 -4.26 19.83
C ASN A 11 -34.38 -3.88 21.02
N TRP A 12 -33.21 -3.32 20.76
CA TRP A 12 -32.23 -2.87 21.74
C TRP A 12 -32.54 -1.45 22.21
N SER A 13 -31.94 -1.10 23.34
CA SER A 13 -31.99 0.27 23.84
C SER A 13 -31.35 1.25 22.82
N PRO A 14 -31.79 2.53 22.79
CA PRO A 14 -31.22 3.54 21.90
C PRO A 14 -29.69 3.66 22.00
N GLN A 15 -29.13 3.41 23.20
CA GLN A 15 -27.70 3.44 23.48
C GLN A 15 -26.96 2.29 22.78
N CYS A 16 -27.51 1.07 22.81
CA CYS A 16 -26.92 -0.08 22.11
C CYS A 16 -26.89 0.14 20.58
N ARG A 17 -27.94 0.73 20.01
CA ARG A 17 -27.99 1.06 18.57
C ARG A 17 -26.89 2.03 18.17
N ILE A 18 -26.62 3.04 19.00
CA ILE A 18 -25.53 4.01 18.77
C ILE A 18 -24.17 3.31 18.79
N VAL A 19 -23.94 2.42 19.76
CA VAL A 19 -22.67 1.66 19.87
C VAL A 19 -22.46 0.74 18.67
N ILE A 20 -23.49 0.01 18.24
CA ILE A 20 -23.42 -0.90 17.08
C ILE A 20 -23.10 -0.12 15.80
N ASN A 21 -23.80 0.99 15.54
CA ASN A 21 -23.54 1.81 14.36
C ASN A 21 -22.13 2.41 14.36
N SER A 22 -21.67 2.88 15.53
CA SER A 22 -20.30 3.40 15.68
C SER A 22 -19.25 2.32 15.38
N ALA A 23 -19.45 1.10 15.89
CA ALA A 23 -18.56 -0.02 15.62
C ALA A 23 -18.51 -0.39 14.13
N ILE A 24 -19.67 -0.47 13.46
CA ILE A 24 -19.74 -0.77 12.01
C ILE A 24 -18.98 0.30 11.22
N ILE A 25 -19.25 1.58 11.46
CA ILE A 25 -18.57 2.69 10.78
C ILE A 25 -17.06 2.62 11.01
N HIS A 26 -16.64 2.38 12.25
CA HIS A 26 -15.21 2.28 12.59
C HIS A 26 -14.53 1.11 11.88
N ILE A 27 -15.18 -0.06 11.80
CA ILE A 27 -14.67 -1.23 11.09
C ILE A 27 -14.52 -0.92 9.59
N LEU A 28 -15.54 -0.33 8.96
CA LEU A 28 -15.49 0.03 7.55
C LEU A 28 -14.37 1.05 7.27
N TYR A 29 -14.22 2.05 8.13
CA TYR A 29 -13.15 3.04 8.04
C TYR A 29 -11.76 2.42 8.20
N ALA A 30 -11.59 1.50 9.17
CA ALA A 30 -10.33 0.80 9.38
C ALA A 30 -9.95 -0.06 8.18
N ILE A 31 -10.91 -0.78 7.58
CA ILE A 31 -10.71 -1.57 6.35
C ILE A 31 -10.33 -0.66 5.19
N TRP A 32 -11.09 0.41 4.98
CA TRP A 32 -10.82 1.38 3.91
C TRP A 32 -9.42 1.98 4.05
N THR A 33 -9.04 2.36 5.27
CA THR A 33 -7.71 2.89 5.57
C THR A 33 -6.64 1.84 5.32
N ALA A 34 -6.77 0.61 5.82
CA ALA A 34 -5.76 -0.43 5.62
C ALA A 34 -5.52 -0.73 4.12
N ARG A 35 -6.56 -0.65 3.29
CA ARG A 35 -6.45 -0.88 1.84
C ARG A 35 -5.92 0.32 1.06
N ASN A 36 -6.37 1.52 1.39
CA ASN A 36 -6.10 2.72 0.59
C ASN A 36 -4.94 3.56 1.13
N ASN A 37 -4.46 3.26 2.33
CA ASN A 37 -3.28 3.90 2.89
C ASN A 37 -2.03 3.29 2.24
N VAL A 38 -1.82 3.67 0.98
CA VAL A 38 -0.54 3.51 0.29
C VAL A 38 0.47 4.27 1.15
N ARG A 39 1.23 3.54 1.96
CA ARG A 39 2.36 4.12 2.68
C ARG A 39 3.40 4.50 1.64
N LEU A 40 3.33 5.74 1.16
CA LEU A 40 4.40 6.38 0.41
C LEU A 40 5.58 6.52 1.37
N LYS A 41 6.39 5.47 1.43
CA LYS A 41 7.64 5.49 2.19
C LYS A 41 8.68 6.13 1.28
N GLU A 42 9.12 7.32 1.65
CA GLU A 42 10.26 7.94 0.98
C GLU A 42 11.46 6.98 1.08
N VAL A 43 11.98 6.56 -0.08
CA VAL A 43 13.18 5.74 -0.17
C VAL A 43 14.35 6.67 -0.47
N ILE A 44 15.00 7.18 0.58
CA ILE A 44 16.23 7.95 0.45
C ILE A 44 17.36 6.99 0.07
N TRP A 45 18.02 7.25 -1.07
CA TRP A 45 19.16 6.46 -1.49
C TRP A 45 20.34 6.67 -0.52
N GLN A 46 20.94 5.57 -0.08
CA GLN A 46 22.16 5.56 0.73
C GLN A 46 23.27 4.86 -0.07
N PRO A 47 24.51 5.37 -0.07
CA PRO A 47 25.60 4.70 -0.78
C PRO A 47 25.89 3.32 -0.20
N PRO A 48 26.16 2.29 -1.02
CA PRO A 48 26.73 1.04 -0.54
C PRO A 48 28.19 1.23 -0.10
N LEU A 49 28.80 0.20 0.49
CA LEU A 49 30.22 0.19 0.81
C LEU A 49 31.08 0.39 -0.45
N ASN A 50 32.32 0.87 -0.29
CA ASN A 50 33.23 1.00 -1.42
C ASN A 50 33.43 -0.33 -2.14
N HIS A 51 33.51 -0.26 -3.47
CA HIS A 51 33.57 -1.42 -4.39
C HIS A 51 32.30 -2.27 -4.49
N TRP A 52 31.20 -1.88 -3.83
CA TRP A 52 29.91 -2.54 -3.98
C TRP A 52 29.05 -1.83 -5.03
N VAL A 53 28.19 -2.62 -5.66
CA VAL A 53 27.14 -2.15 -6.56
C VAL A 53 25.79 -2.31 -5.88
N LYS A 54 24.98 -1.25 -5.89
CA LYS A 54 23.59 -1.27 -5.44
C LYS A 54 22.67 -1.30 -6.64
N CYS A 55 21.75 -2.26 -6.66
CA CYS A 55 20.63 -2.30 -7.60
C CYS A 55 19.40 -1.68 -6.94
N ASN A 56 18.82 -0.65 -7.57
CA ASN A 56 17.48 -0.16 -7.23
C ASN A 56 16.52 -0.67 -8.29
N THR A 57 15.44 -1.34 -7.87
CA THR A 57 14.41 -1.87 -8.77
C THR A 57 13.08 -1.22 -8.44
N ASP A 58 12.25 -1.02 -9.46
CA ASP A 58 10.88 -0.54 -9.31
C ASP A 58 9.97 -1.19 -10.35
N GLY A 59 8.68 -1.21 -10.07
CA GLY A 59 7.65 -1.76 -10.95
C GLY A 59 6.51 -0.78 -11.14
N ALA A 60 5.96 -0.75 -12.35
CA ALA A 60 4.77 0.01 -12.68
C ALA A 60 3.71 -0.94 -13.25
N SER A 61 2.45 -0.75 -12.84
CA SER A 61 1.34 -1.54 -13.36
C SER A 61 0.19 -0.64 -13.75
N THR A 62 -0.44 -1.00 -14.85
CA THR A 62 -1.77 -0.51 -15.25
C THR A 62 -2.77 -1.66 -15.12
N LEU A 63 -4.03 -1.47 -15.55
CA LEU A 63 -5.03 -2.54 -15.58
C LEU A 63 -4.74 -3.63 -16.61
N THR A 64 -3.90 -3.34 -17.62
CA THR A 64 -3.71 -4.21 -18.78
C THR A 64 -2.25 -4.55 -19.09
N SER A 65 -1.30 -3.98 -18.35
CA SER A 65 0.13 -4.17 -18.59
C SER A 65 0.92 -3.91 -17.32
N SER A 66 2.05 -4.62 -17.19
CA SER A 66 2.97 -4.47 -16.08
C SER A 66 4.41 -4.42 -16.59
N ALA A 67 5.17 -3.49 -16.04
CA ALA A 67 6.56 -3.30 -16.34
C ALA A 67 7.40 -3.34 -15.06
N CYS A 68 8.64 -3.76 -15.19
CA CYS A 68 9.64 -3.64 -14.14
C CYS A 68 10.95 -3.10 -14.72
N GLY A 69 11.76 -2.51 -13.86
CA GLY A 69 13.08 -2.05 -14.26
C GLY A 69 14.00 -1.90 -13.07
N GLY A 70 15.27 -1.67 -13.38
CA GLY A 70 16.26 -1.44 -12.35
C GLY A 70 17.52 -0.77 -12.87
N ILE A 71 18.23 -0.15 -11.94
CA ILE A 71 19.47 0.58 -12.18
C ILE A 71 20.54 0.11 -11.19
N PHE A 72 21.77 -0.04 -11.69
CA PHE A 72 22.93 -0.41 -10.91
C PHE A 72 23.84 0.80 -10.75
N ARG A 73 24.17 1.14 -9.50
CA ARG A 73 25.06 2.26 -9.15
C ARG A 73 26.16 1.80 -8.20
N ASN A 74 27.36 2.36 -8.33
CA ASN A 74 28.43 2.14 -7.36
C ASN A 74 28.29 3.02 -6.11
N SER A 75 29.25 2.97 -5.18
CA SER A 75 29.27 3.77 -3.95
C SER A 75 29.33 5.29 -4.18
N LYS A 76 29.75 5.74 -5.36
CA LYS A 76 29.77 7.16 -5.78
C LYS A 76 28.49 7.59 -6.51
N ALA A 77 27.46 6.75 -6.50
CA ALA A 77 26.23 6.91 -7.27
C ALA A 77 26.41 6.94 -8.79
N GLU A 78 27.58 6.55 -9.31
CA GLU A 78 27.84 6.48 -10.75
C GLU A 78 27.00 5.35 -11.35
N PHE A 79 26.32 5.64 -12.46
CA PHE A 79 25.55 4.65 -13.21
C PHE A 79 26.47 3.63 -13.87
N LEU A 80 26.17 2.34 -13.68
CA LEU A 80 26.92 1.25 -14.27
C LEU A 80 26.13 0.57 -15.40
N CYS A 81 24.88 0.20 -15.12
CA CYS A 81 23.96 -0.40 -16.10
C CYS A 81 22.50 -0.34 -15.60
N GLY A 82 21.56 -0.73 -16.46
CA GLY A 82 20.14 -0.83 -16.12
C GLY A 82 19.39 -1.79 -17.04
N PHE A 83 18.19 -2.17 -16.62
CA PHE A 83 17.28 -3.02 -17.38
C PHE A 83 15.84 -2.51 -17.25
N ALA A 84 15.00 -2.86 -18.23
CA ALA A 84 13.57 -2.64 -18.20
C ALA A 84 12.88 -3.75 -19.00
N GLU A 85 11.79 -4.28 -18.47
CA GLU A 85 10.97 -5.32 -19.06
C GLU A 85 9.50 -4.89 -18.98
N ASN A 86 8.71 -5.20 -20.01
CA ASN A 86 7.27 -4.92 -20.04
C ASN A 86 6.50 -6.12 -20.59
N THR A 87 5.37 -6.44 -19.95
CA THR A 87 4.46 -7.53 -20.31
C THR A 87 3.05 -7.01 -20.56
#